data_AF-A0A448XL88-F1
#
_entry.id   AF-A0A448XL88-F1
#
_cell.length_a   1.000
_cell.length_b   1.000
_cell.length_c   1.000
_cell.angle_alpha   90.00
_cell.angle_beta   90.00
_cell.angle_gamma   90.00
#
_symmetry.space_group_name_H-M   'P 1'
#
loop_
_entity.id
_entity.type
_entity.pdbx_description
1 polymer ?
#
loop_
_entity_poly.entity_id
_entity_poly.type
_entity_poly.pdbx_seq_one_letter_code
_entity_poly.pdbx_strand_id
1 'polypeptide(L)'
;MSPGLVLAALDNVPARRYLDSRCVANRLVMLESGTLASKGHVQVVLPGLSESYGSQTDDGATGGDLIEEAANAIPYCTLKSFPANVSHCIEWAREKVSYRL
;
A
#
# COMPACT_ATOMS: atom_id res chain seq x y z
N MET A 1 -27.29 11.72 -17.89
CA MET A 1 -27.01 10.92 -16.67
C MET A 1 -25.86 11.62 -15.95
N SER A 2 -26.01 11.99 -14.67
CA SER A 2 -24.87 12.51 -13.92
C SER A 2 -23.82 11.39 -13.81
N PRO A 3 -22.52 11.66 -14.08
CA PRO A 3 -21.48 10.68 -13.81
C PRO A 3 -21.50 10.31 -12.32
N GLY A 4 -21.29 9.03 -12.01
CA GLY A 4 -21.22 8.54 -10.64
C GLY A 4 -19.94 9.00 -9.94
N LEU A 5 -19.99 9.05 -8.61
CA LEU A 5 -18.85 9.37 -7.73
C LEU A 5 -18.46 8.13 -6.93
N VAL A 6 -17.15 7.85 -6.84
CA VAL A 6 -16.60 6.76 -6.03
C VAL A 6 -15.84 7.34 -4.84
N LEU A 7 -16.10 6.81 -3.65
CA LEU A 7 -15.40 7.16 -2.41
C LEU A 7 -14.59 5.96 -1.94
N ALA A 8 -13.27 6.09 -1.82
CA ALA A 8 -12.43 5.03 -1.31
C ALA A 8 -12.32 5.09 0.23
N ALA A 9 -12.41 3.92 0.87
CA ALA A 9 -12.17 3.72 2.29
C ALA A 9 -11.40 2.40 2.47
N LEU A 10 -10.21 2.36 1.87
CA LEU A 10 -9.39 1.15 1.72
C LEU A 10 -8.14 1.22 2.61
N ASP A 11 -7.76 0.07 3.17
CA ASP A 11 -6.68 -0.08 4.15
C ASP A 11 -5.35 -0.60 3.55
N ASN A 12 -5.33 -0.94 2.26
CA ASN A 12 -4.13 -1.45 1.58
C ASN A 12 -3.96 -0.90 0.16
N VAL A 13 -2.69 -0.73 -0.25
CA VAL A 13 -2.31 -0.16 -1.54
C VAL A 13 -2.80 -1.00 -2.74
N PRO A 14 -2.72 -2.35 -2.74
CA PRO A 14 -3.22 -3.15 -3.86
C PRO A 14 -4.71 -2.92 -4.16
N ALA A 15 -5.56 -2.86 -3.14
CA ALA A 15 -6.97 -2.56 -3.31
C ALA A 15 -7.20 -1.15 -3.87
N ARG A 16 -6.43 -0.16 -3.41
CA ARG A 16 -6.50 1.22 -3.94
C ARG A 16 -6.16 1.27 -5.43
N ARG A 17 -5.07 0.61 -5.84
CA ARG A 17 -4.67 0.50 -7.26
C ARG A 17 -5.72 -0.23 -8.11
N TYR A 18 -6.30 -1.30 -7.57
CA TYR A 18 -7.40 -1.98 -8.25
C TYR A 18 -8.58 -1.04 -8.47
N LEU A 19 -9.03 -0.33 -7.43
CA LEU A 19 -10.15 0.60 -7.53
C LEU A 19 -9.86 1.76 -8.51
N ASP A 20 -8.65 2.33 -8.46
CA ASP A 20 -8.19 3.36 -9.40
C ASP A 20 -8.29 2.88 -10.84
N SER A 21 -7.78 1.68 -11.15
CA SER A 21 -7.86 1.10 -12.51
C SER A 21 -9.30 0.99 -13.03
N ARG A 22 -10.25 0.66 -12.14
CA ARG A 22 -11.67 0.57 -12.50
C ARG A 22 -12.27 1.97 -12.71
N CYS A 23 -11.90 2.96 -11.91
CA CYS A 23 -12.38 4.33 -12.06
C CYS A 23 -11.87 4.96 -13.37
N VAL A 24 -10.58 4.74 -13.69
CA VAL A 24 -9.97 5.19 -14.95
C VAL A 24 -10.68 4.54 -16.15
N ALA A 25 -10.85 3.21 -16.15
CA ALA A 25 -11.49 2.49 -17.25
C ALA A 25 -12.94 2.94 -17.50
N ASN A 26 -13.67 3.29 -16.44
CA ASN A 26 -15.07 3.72 -16.52
C ASN A 26 -15.25 5.25 -16.56
N ARG A 27 -14.15 6.03 -16.57
CA ARG A 27 -14.18 7.50 -16.49
C ARG A 27 -15.04 8.02 -15.34
N LEU A 28 -14.88 7.43 -14.17
CA LEU A 28 -15.56 7.85 -12.93
C LEU A 28 -14.64 8.74 -12.10
N VAL A 29 -15.23 9.71 -11.41
CA VAL A 29 -14.52 10.53 -10.41
C VAL A 29 -14.29 9.68 -9.16
N MET A 30 -13.07 9.71 -8.62
CA MET A 30 -12.70 9.01 -7.39
C MET A 30 -12.16 9.99 -6.35
N LEU A 31 -12.66 9.88 -5.11
CA LEU A 31 -12.06 10.50 -3.93
C LEU A 31 -11.34 9.42 -3.13
N GLU A 32 -10.01 9.48 -3.13
CA GLU A 32 -9.15 8.60 -2.37
C GLU A 32 -8.73 9.28 -1.06
N SER A 33 -8.71 8.51 0.03
CA SER A 33 -8.26 8.99 1.32
C SER A 33 -7.58 7.88 2.11
N GLY A 34 -6.61 8.25 2.93
CA GLY A 34 -5.93 7.33 3.82
C GLY A 34 -5.39 8.02 5.06
N THR A 35 -5.04 7.20 6.06
CA THR A 35 -4.44 7.65 7.31
C THR A 35 -3.29 6.73 7.71
N LEU A 36 -2.32 7.29 8.42
CA LEU A 36 -1.26 6.57 9.12
C LEU A 36 -1.06 7.22 10.49
N ALA A 37 -1.63 6.61 11.53
CA ALA A 37 -1.75 7.21 12.85
C ALA A 37 -2.36 8.63 12.78
N SER A 38 -1.63 9.66 13.21
CA SER A 38 -2.09 11.06 13.15
C SER A 38 -1.91 11.72 11.78
N LYS A 39 -1.26 11.05 10.82
CA LYS A 39 -1.10 11.56 9.44
C LYS A 39 -2.31 11.16 8.62
N GLY A 40 -2.71 12.01 7.69
CA GLY A 40 -3.77 11.72 6.73
C GLY A 40 -3.50 12.39 5.39
N HIS A 41 -4.06 11.82 4.34
CA HIS A 41 -4.01 12.37 2.99
C HIS A 41 -5.35 12.18 2.27
N VAL A 42 -5.58 13.02 1.27
CA VAL A 42 -6.74 12.94 0.36
C VAL A 42 -6.23 13.25 -1.04
N GLN A 43 -6.64 12.45 -2.02
CA GLN A 43 -6.36 12.68 -3.43
C GLN A 43 -7.66 12.62 -4.24
N VAL A 44 -7.82 13.55 -5.19
CA VAL A 44 -8.97 13.62 -6.08
C VAL A 44 -8.54 13.20 -7.48
N VAL A 45 -9.22 12.20 -8.05
CA VAL A 45 -9.00 11.72 -9.41
C VAL A 45 -10.16 12.14 -10.31
N LEU A 46 -9.89 13.06 -11.24
CA LEU A 46 -10.82 13.61 -12.22
C LEU A 46 -10.49 13.09 -13.62
N PRO A 47 -11.42 12.38 -14.30
CA PRO A 47 -11.21 11.85 -15.65
C PRO A 47 -10.81 12.94 -16.64
N GLY A 48 -9.64 12.78 -17.26
CA GLY A 48 -9.13 13.70 -18.29
C GLY A 48 -8.59 15.03 -17.76
N LEU A 49 -8.47 15.20 -16.43
CA LEU A 49 -7.95 16.43 -15.83
C LEU A 49 -6.82 16.19 -14.84
N SER A 50 -6.97 15.26 -13.88
CA SER A 50 -5.91 14.93 -12.93
C SER A 50 -5.19 13.64 -13.32
N GLU A 51 -4.04 13.39 -12.70
CA GLU A 51 -3.43 12.07 -12.69
C GLU A 51 -4.28 11.07 -11.89
N SER A 52 -4.06 9.78 -12.14
CA SER A 52 -4.70 8.70 -11.36
C SER A 52 -3.88 8.39 -10.12
N TYR A 53 -4.48 7.69 -9.14
CA TYR A 53 -3.74 7.28 -7.93
C TYR A 53 -2.50 6.45 -8.29
N GLY A 54 -2.64 5.49 -9.21
CA GLY A 54 -1.54 4.64 -9.66
C GLY A 54 -0.47 5.33 -10.54
N SER A 55 -0.60 6.63 -10.82
CA SER A 55 0.38 7.39 -11.59
C SER A 55 1.63 7.73 -10.76
N GLN A 56 1.49 7.77 -9.43
CA GLN A 56 2.60 7.93 -8.50
C GLN A 56 2.98 6.59 -7.87
N THR A 57 4.26 6.44 -7.55
CA THR A 57 4.75 5.31 -6.78
C THR A 57 4.87 5.78 -5.33
N ASP A 58 4.13 5.16 -4.42
CA ASP A 58 4.25 5.45 -2.99
C ASP A 58 5.71 5.21 -2.54
N ASP A 59 6.32 6.23 -1.92
CA ASP A 59 7.72 6.22 -1.47
C ASP A 59 7.95 5.06 -0.47
N GLY A 60 8.48 3.95 -0.96
CA GLY A 60 8.64 2.68 -0.22
C GLY A 60 8.38 1.45 -1.10
N ALA A 61 7.60 1.60 -2.18
CA ALA A 61 7.46 0.62 -3.24
C ALA A 61 8.52 0.86 -4.33
N THR A 62 9.81 0.72 -4.01
CA THR A 62 10.87 0.74 -5.04
C THR A 62 10.63 -0.36 -6.07
N GLY A 63 10.07 0.03 -7.23
CA GLY A 63 10.07 -0.72 -8.48
C GLY A 63 9.19 -1.97 -8.52
N GLY A 64 8.07 -1.87 -9.24
CA GLY A 64 7.33 -2.97 -9.86
C GLY A 64 7.06 -4.21 -9.01
N ASP A 65 5.86 -4.30 -8.42
CA ASP A 65 5.25 -5.54 -7.86
C ASP A 65 6.07 -6.35 -6.83
N LEU A 66 7.30 -5.94 -6.50
CA LEU A 66 8.10 -6.52 -5.44
C LEU A 66 7.67 -5.87 -4.13
N ILE A 67 6.56 -6.40 -3.61
CA ILE A 67 6.24 -6.59 -2.20
C ILE A 67 6.75 -5.44 -1.31
N GLU A 68 5.84 -4.59 -0.84
CA GLU A 68 6.12 -3.58 0.19
C GLU A 68 6.84 -4.19 1.42
N GLU A 69 6.63 -5.48 1.71
CA GLU A 69 7.39 -6.23 2.72
C GLU A 69 8.88 -6.41 2.37
N ALA A 70 9.27 -6.50 1.10
CA ALA A 70 10.66 -6.70 0.68
C ALA A 70 11.53 -5.46 0.91
N ALA A 71 10.97 -4.26 0.73
CA ALA A 71 11.68 -3.00 0.96
C ALA A 71 12.04 -2.81 2.45
N ASN A 72 11.25 -3.38 3.36
CA ASN A 72 11.51 -3.40 4.81
C ASN A 72 11.98 -4.76 5.33
N ALA A 73 12.35 -5.71 4.45
CA ALA A 73 12.73 -7.05 4.86
C ALA A 73 14.07 -7.04 5.62
N ILE A 74 14.05 -7.56 6.84
CA ILE A 74 15.25 -7.75 7.65
C ILE A 74 16.11 -8.83 6.99
N PRO A 75 17.43 -8.59 6.76
CA PRO A 75 18.30 -9.59 6.16
C PRO A 75 18.26 -10.93 6.92
N TYR A 76 18.22 -12.05 6.20
CA TYR A 76 18.06 -13.38 6.81
C TYR A 76 19.10 -13.68 7.90
N CYS A 77 20.37 -13.34 7.68
CA CYS A 77 21.44 -13.53 8.66
C CYS A 77 21.22 -12.71 9.94
N THR A 78 20.72 -11.48 9.80
CA THR A 78 20.36 -10.61 10.93
C THR A 78 19.20 -11.20 11.72
N LEU A 79 18.20 -11.75 11.02
CA LEU A 79 17.02 -12.34 11.65
C LEU A 79 17.34 -13.66 12.37
N LYS A 80 18.18 -14.51 11.79
CA LYS A 80 18.44 -15.88 12.30
C LYS A 80 19.62 -16.00 13.25
N SER A 81 20.66 -15.19 13.05
CA SER A 81 21.95 -15.39 13.70
C SER A 81 22.41 -14.18 14.50
N PHE A 82 22.11 -12.96 14.04
CA PHE A 82 22.67 -11.73 14.61
C PHE A 82 21.61 -10.64 14.85
N PRO A 83 20.59 -10.87 15.70
CA PRO A 83 19.59 -9.86 16.00
C PRO A 83 20.19 -8.74 16.87
N ALA A 84 20.23 -7.52 16.34
CA ALA A 84 20.73 -6.34 17.06
C ALA A 84 19.64 -5.46 17.67
N ASN A 85 18.40 -5.52 17.15
CA ASN A 85 17.29 -4.67 17.56
C ASN A 85 16.06 -5.50 17.96
N VAL A 86 15.20 -4.94 18.82
CA VAL A 86 13.97 -5.61 19.27
C VAL A 86 13.03 -5.97 18.12
N SER A 87 12.99 -5.17 17.06
CA SER A 87 12.20 -5.46 15.85
C SER A 87 12.62 -6.79 15.19
N HIS A 88 13.90 -7.13 15.19
CA HIS A 88 14.39 -8.40 14.64
C HIS A 88 13.90 -9.59 15.46
N CYS A 89 13.91 -9.47 16.80
CA CYS A 89 13.40 -10.51 17.68
C CYS A 89 11.90 -10.73 17.50
N ILE A 90 11.12 -9.64 17.34
CA ILE A 90 9.68 -9.69 17.08
C ILE A 90 9.41 -10.41 15.75
N GLU A 91 10.09 -10.03 14.67
CA GLU A 91 9.91 -10.66 13.36
C GLU A 91 10.33 -12.14 13.36
N TRP A 92 11.40 -12.51 14.06
CA TRP A 92 11.80 -13.91 14.21
C TRP A 92 10.73 -14.73 14.93
N ALA A 93 10.15 -14.16 16.00
CA ALA A 93 9.09 -14.84 16.77
C ALA A 93 7.82 -15.00 15.93
N ARG A 94 7.44 -13.95 15.18
CA ARG A 94 6.31 -13.98 14.25
C ARG A 94 6.46 -15.10 13.23
N GLU A 95 7.63 -15.22 12.61
CA GLU A 95 7.96 -16.29 11.66
C GLU A 95 7.84 -17.69 12.30
N LYS A 96 8.37 -17.89 13.51
CA LYS A 96 8.29 -19.18 14.21
C LYS A 96 6.88 -19.59 14.61
N VAL A 97 6.02 -18.61 14.92
CA VAL A 97 4.60 -18.86 15.20
C VAL A 97 3.85 -19.19 13.91
N SER A 98 4.07 -18.43 12.83
CA SER A 98 3.41 -18.65 11.54
C SER A 98 3.70 -20.03 10.95
N TYR A 99 4.89 -20.60 11.13
CA TYR A 99 5.21 -21.97 10.66
C TYR A 99 4.69 -23.11 11.55
N ARG A 100 3.99 -22.81 12.65
CA ARG A 100 3.38 -23.82 13.52
C ARG A 100 1.86 -23.97 13.34
N LEU A 101 1.26 -23.17 12.47
CA LEU A 101 -0.13 -23.26 12.03
C LEU A 101 -0.17 -23.71 10.56
#